data_AF-A0A969UIR2-F1
#
_entry.id   AF-A0A969UIR2-F1
#
_cell.length_a   1.000
_cell.length_b   1.000
_cell.length_c   1.000
_cell.angle_alpha   90.00
_cell.angle_beta   90.00
_cell.angle_gamma   90.00
#
_symmetry.space_group_name_H-M   'P 1'
#
loop_
_entity.id
_entity.type
_entity.pdbx_description
1 polymer ?
#
loop_
_entity_poly.entity_id
_entity_poly.type
_entity_poly.pdbx_seq_one_letter_code
_entity_poly.pdbx_strand_id
1 'polypeptide(L)'
;LIIVASAAFLGTLVVPIVEMFSNVSQPANNTETPDNTAAYEQLQQKATGYEEVLKREPNNPKALNELAKTRYQMYQLTKSDEDLKKWSIP
;
A
#
# COMPACT_ATOMS: atom_id res chain seq x y z
N LEU A 1 -7.90 -42.00 7.85
CA LEU A 1 -8.70 -40.79 7.58
C LEU A 1 -7.71 -39.69 7.19
N ILE A 2 -7.49 -39.52 5.88
CA ILE A 2 -6.58 -38.52 5.31
C ILE A 2 -7.44 -37.76 4.31
N ILE A 3 -7.68 -36.47 4.56
CA ILE A 3 -8.26 -35.58 3.56
C ILE A 3 -7.16 -34.56 3.24
N VAL A 4 -6.35 -34.91 2.24
CA VAL A 4 -5.37 -34.03 1.61
C VAL A 4 -6.10 -33.13 0.63
N ALA A 5 -5.71 -31.87 0.67
CA ALA A 5 -6.18 -30.75 -0.12
C ALA A 5 -6.14 -30.97 -1.64
N SER A 6 -7.03 -30.28 -2.36
CA SER A 6 -6.63 -29.37 -3.43
C SER A 6 -7.86 -28.59 -3.95
N ALA A 7 -7.98 -27.32 -3.53
CA ALA A 7 -8.83 -26.36 -4.22
C ALA A 7 -8.10 -25.91 -5.49
N ALA A 8 -8.33 -26.62 -6.61
CA ALA A 8 -7.99 -26.14 -7.93
C ALA A 8 -9.12 -25.20 -8.39
N PHE A 9 -9.08 -23.94 -7.96
CA PHE A 9 -9.99 -22.93 -8.50
C PHE A 9 -9.33 -22.24 -9.69
N LEU A 10 -10.01 -22.33 -10.82
CA LEU A 10 -9.63 -21.92 -12.15
C LEU A 10 -9.36 -20.41 -12.21
N GLY A 11 -8.09 -20.04 -12.23
CA GLY A 11 -7.65 -18.70 -12.58
C GLY A 11 -7.70 -18.51 -14.09
N THR A 12 -8.81 -18.01 -14.61
CA THR A 12 -8.86 -17.49 -15.98
C THR A 12 -9.78 -16.28 -16.05
N LEU A 13 -9.24 -15.24 -16.71
CA LEU A 13 -9.84 -13.95 -17.08
C LEU A 13 -9.61 -12.79 -16.09
N VAL A 14 -8.35 -12.38 -15.93
CA VAL A 14 -8.05 -10.94 -15.86
C VAL A 14 -7.09 -10.64 -17.01
N VAL A 15 -7.63 -10.02 -18.04
CA VAL A 15 -6.90 -9.51 -19.21
C VAL A 15 -5.81 -8.54 -18.72
N PRO A 16 -4.57 -8.61 -19.26
CA PRO A 16 -3.52 -7.66 -18.91
C PRO A 16 -3.82 -6.30 -19.56
N ILE A 17 -4.33 -5.33 -18.79
CA ILE A 17 -4.26 -3.91 -19.19
C ILE A 17 -2.88 -3.41 -18.78
N VAL A 18 -1.83 -3.88 -19.46
CA VAL A 18 -0.44 -3.45 -19.24
C VAL A 18 0.11 -2.66 -20.42
N GLU A 19 -0.60 -2.58 -21.56
CA GLU A 19 -0.06 -2.02 -22.81
C GLU A 19 -0.62 -0.64 -23.22
N MET A 20 -1.45 0.03 -22.41
CA MET A 20 -1.97 1.37 -22.79
C MET A 20 -1.21 2.55 -22.19
N PHE A 21 -0.18 2.31 -21.36
CA PHE A 21 0.65 3.38 -20.77
C PHE A 21 2.09 3.41 -21.29
N SER A 22 2.44 2.60 -22.30
CA SER A 22 3.82 2.40 -22.75
C SER A 22 4.26 3.31 -23.91
N ASN A 23 3.52 4.35 -24.30
CA ASN A 23 3.97 5.26 -25.37
C ASN A 23 3.47 6.70 -25.26
N VAL A 24 3.86 7.44 -24.21
CA VAL A 24 4.28 8.84 -24.39
C VAL A 24 5.42 9.12 -23.40
N SER A 25 6.62 9.25 -23.97
CA SER A 25 7.83 9.91 -23.45
C SER A 25 8.63 9.23 -22.33
N GLN A 26 9.68 8.50 -22.73
CA GLN A 26 10.97 8.47 -22.02
C GLN A 26 11.71 9.82 -22.20
N PRO A 27 12.79 10.17 -21.47
CA PRO A 27 13.42 9.50 -20.30
C PRO A 27 13.70 10.48 -19.14
N ALA A 28 13.75 10.01 -17.90
CA ALA A 28 14.56 10.67 -16.89
C ALA A 28 15.02 9.64 -15.85
N ASN A 29 16.35 9.52 -15.73
CA ASN A 29 16.99 9.18 -14.47
C ASN A 29 16.52 10.20 -13.44
N ASN A 30 15.38 9.94 -12.82
CA ASN A 30 14.99 10.63 -11.62
C ASN A 30 15.45 9.73 -10.49
N THR A 31 16.51 10.16 -9.83
CA THR A 31 16.69 9.90 -8.40
C THR A 31 15.35 10.22 -7.76
N GLU A 32 14.49 9.22 -7.58
CA GLU A 32 13.20 9.38 -6.92
C GLU A 32 13.55 9.70 -5.46
N THR A 33 13.64 10.98 -5.15
CA THR A 33 13.33 11.44 -3.80
C THR A 33 11.98 10.81 -3.48
N PRO A 34 11.86 9.99 -2.43
CA PRO A 34 10.59 9.38 -2.08
C PRO A 34 9.60 10.52 -1.87
N ASP A 35 8.59 10.64 -2.74
CA ASP A 35 7.50 11.57 -2.47
C ASP A 35 6.67 10.95 -1.35
N ASN A 36 7.08 11.26 -0.12
CA ASN A 36 6.46 10.78 1.10
C ASN A 36 4.97 11.18 1.15
N THR A 37 4.55 12.21 0.41
CA THR A 37 3.15 12.59 0.21
C THR A 37 2.36 11.50 -0.50
N ALA A 38 2.85 11.03 -1.66
CA ALA A 38 2.20 9.99 -2.44
C ALA A 38 2.17 8.65 -1.67
N ALA A 39 3.25 8.33 -0.96
CA ALA A 39 3.32 7.15 -0.10
C ALA A 39 2.32 7.23 1.08
N TYR A 40 2.18 8.41 1.69
CA TYR A 40 1.22 8.65 2.76
C TYR A 40 -0.23 8.50 2.27
N GLU A 41 -0.58 9.04 1.10
CA GLU A 41 -1.91 8.91 0.51
C GLU A 41 -2.29 7.44 0.26
N GLN A 42 -1.36 6.64 -0.26
CA GLN A 42 -1.59 5.20 -0.46
C GLN A 42 -1.82 4.45 0.85
N LEU A 43 -1.06 4.79 1.90
CA LEU A 43 -1.27 4.20 3.23
C LEU A 43 -2.59 4.66 3.85
N GLN A 44 -2.99 5.92 3.66
CA GLN A 44 -4.28 6.43 4.12
C GLN A 44 -5.44 5.66 3.46
N GLN A 45 -5.37 5.41 2.16
CA GLN A 45 -6.38 4.62 1.45
C GLN A 45 -6.46 3.18 1.99
N LYS A 46 -5.32 2.55 2.27
CA LYS A 46 -5.28 1.22 2.91
C LYS A 46 -5.91 1.23 4.29
N ALA A 47 -5.60 2.23 5.12
CA ALA A 47 -6.18 2.38 6.45
C ALA A 47 -7.71 2.49 6.38
N THR A 48 -8.24 3.32 5.48
CA THR A 48 -9.69 3.43 5.24
C THR A 48 -10.30 2.07 4.83
N GLY A 49 -9.63 1.34 3.94
CA GLY A 49 -10.09 0.01 3.53
C GLY A 49 -10.20 -0.98 4.70
N TYR A 50 -9.21 -0.99 5.60
CA TYR A 50 -9.26 -1.84 6.81
C TYR A 50 -10.32 -1.38 7.80
N GLU A 51 -10.54 -0.06 7.96
CA GLU A 51 -11.63 0.47 8.79
C GLU A 51 -13.01 0.01 8.28
N GLU A 52 -13.24 0.00 6.97
CA GLU A 52 -14.48 -0.53 6.38
C GLU A 52 -14.65 -2.04 6.60
N VAL A 53 -13.55 -2.80 6.68
CA VAL A 53 -13.62 -4.21 7.08
C VAL A 53 -13.99 -4.32 8.55
N LEU A 54 -13.38 -3.53 9.44
CA LEU A 54 -13.65 -3.57 10.88
C LEU A 54 -15.07 -3.13 11.26
N LYS A 55 -15.68 -2.22 10.49
CA LYS A 55 -17.11 -1.89 10.66
C LYS A 55 -18.02 -3.12 10.49
N ARG A 56 -17.63 -4.03 9.60
CA ARG A 56 -18.37 -5.27 9.31
C ARG A 56 -17.94 -6.43 10.20
N GLU A 57 -16.65 -6.49 10.52
CA GLU A 57 -16.01 -7.54 11.31
C GLU A 57 -15.15 -6.93 12.44
N PRO A 58 -15.76 -6.46 13.53
CA PRO A 58 -15.05 -5.70 14.58
C PRO A 58 -13.91 -6.47 15.25
N ASN A 59 -14.03 -7.80 15.29
CA ASN A 59 -13.07 -8.70 15.93
C ASN A 59 -12.15 -9.40 14.92
N ASN A 60 -12.05 -8.92 13.67
CA ASN A 60 -11.14 -9.50 12.69
C ASN A 60 -9.68 -9.15 13.06
N PRO A 61 -8.88 -10.12 13.55
CA PRO A 61 -7.53 -9.84 14.03
C PRO A 61 -6.59 -9.42 12.90
N LYS A 62 -6.86 -9.86 11.66
CA LYS A 62 -6.08 -9.47 10.49
C LYS A 62 -6.29 -8.00 10.15
N ALA A 63 -7.54 -7.53 10.12
CA ALA A 63 -7.85 -6.13 9.81
C ALA A 63 -7.33 -5.19 10.91
N LEU A 64 -7.42 -5.57 12.19
CA LEU A 64 -6.84 -4.80 13.30
C LEU A 64 -5.31 -4.70 13.18
N ASN A 65 -4.64 -5.83 12.93
CA ASN A 65 -3.18 -5.86 12.81
C ASN A 65 -2.68 -5.03 11.62
N GLU A 66 -3.30 -5.19 10.45
CA GLU A 66 -2.92 -4.45 9.25
C GLU A 66 -3.24 -2.95 9.36
N LEU A 67 -4.36 -2.58 10.01
CA LEU A 67 -4.65 -1.17 10.32
C LEU A 67 -3.56 -0.57 11.22
N ALA A 68 -3.19 -1.26 12.31
CA ALA A 68 -2.15 -0.79 13.22
C ALA A 68 -0.80 -0.63 12.52
N LYS A 69 -0.40 -1.62 11.71
CA LYS A 69 0.83 -1.56 10.91
C LYS A 69 0.82 -0.41 9.90
N THR A 70 -0.32 -0.20 9.22
CA THR A 70 -0.48 0.89 8.25
C THR A 70 -0.32 2.24 8.94
N ARG A 71 -1.00 2.45 10.08
CA ARG A 71 -0.88 3.68 10.88
C ARG A 71 0.54 3.92 11.39
N TYR A 72 1.25 2.85 11.77
CA TYR A 72 2.67 2.95 12.15
C TYR A 72 3.54 3.38 10.97
N GLN A 73 3.34 2.83 9.78
CA GLN A 73 4.09 3.22 8.59
C GLN A 73 3.87 4.71 8.24
N MET A 74 2.63 5.19 8.38
CA MET A 74 2.32 6.61 8.18
C MET A 74 3.07 7.51 9.17
N TYR A 75 3.09 7.15 10.46
CA TYR A 75 3.85 7.87 11.47
C TYR A 75 5.35 7.94 11.13
N GLN A 76 5.93 6.83 10.66
CA GLN A 76 7.34 6.78 10.28
C GLN A 76 7.66 7.66 9.06
N LEU A 77 6.75 7.73 8.07
CA LEU A 77 6.90 8.62 6.93
C LEU A 77 6.86 10.09 7.38
N THR A 78 5.88 10.48 8.19
CA THR A 78 5.78 11.86 8.71
C THR A 78 7.01 12.23 9.52
N LYS A 79 7.50 11.33 10.38
CA LYS A 79 8.72 11.56 11.16
C LYS A 79 9.94 11.74 10.26
N SER A 80 10.04 10.96 9.19
CA SER A 80 11.13 11.07 8.22
C SER A 80 11.10 12.43 7.51
N ASP A 81 9.91 12.91 7.13
CA ASP A 81 9.74 14.26 6.56
C ASP A 81 10.14 15.38 7.54
N GLU A 82 9.77 15.25 8.81
CA GLU A 82 10.16 16.21 9.85
C GLU A 82 11.68 16.23 10.07
N ASP A 83 12.31 15.05 10.12
CA ASP A 83 13.76 14.92 10.25
C ASP A 83 14.47 15.56 9.04
N LEU A 84 13.99 15.34 7.81
CA LEU A 84 14.52 15.99 6.61
C LEU A 84 14.39 17.51 6.67
N LYS A 85 13.25 18.03 7.14
CA LYS A 85 13.03 19.47 7.30
C LYS A 85 14.00 20.10 8.32
N LYS A 86 14.34 19.38 9.38
CA LYS A 86 15.29 19.85 10.41
C LYS A 86 16.71 20.07 9.87
N TRP A 87 17.14 19.24 8.92
CA TRP A 87 18.46 19.35 8.30
C TRP A 87 18.49 20.25 7.06
N SER A 88 17.32 20.67 6.56
CA SER A 88 17.21 21.68 5.50
C SER A 88 17.51 23.08 6.07
N ILE A 89 18.80 23.41 6.17
CA ILE A 89 19.28 24.77 6.50
C ILE A 89 18.94 25.70 5.31
N PRO A 90 18.39 26.91 5.52
CA PRO A 90 18.11 27.88 4.46
C PRO A 90 19.38 28.43 3.78
#